data_AF-A0A2E6KXN1-F1
#
_entry.id   AF-A0A2E6KXN1-F1
#
_cell.length_a   1.000
_cell.length_b   1.000
_cell.length_c   1.000
_cell.angle_alpha   90.00
_cell.angle_beta   90.00
_cell.angle_gamma   90.00
#
_symmetry.space_group_name_H-M   'P 1'
#
loop_
_entity.id
_entity.type
_entity.pdbx_description
1 polymer ?
#
loop_
_entity_poly.entity_id
_entity_poly.type
_entity_poly.pdbx_seq_one_letter_code
_entity_poly.pdbx_strand_id
1 'polypeptide(L)'
;MSDMEQFQIVVSEIQSIRQQMAGLNAQILELKATSDAVSNQPKELALHQQLGGVLIEVADREALVKVLNSDINTLSEHLARLQAREGDLIDSYEELKKVLEGSN
;
A
#
# COMPACT_ATOMS: atom_id res chain seq x y z
N MET A 1 -23.69 -20.11 11.03
CA MET A 1 -22.51 -19.37 11.52
C MET A 1 -23.01 -18.46 12.62
N SER A 2 -22.50 -18.61 13.83
CA SER A 2 -22.87 -17.81 14.99
C SER A 2 -22.39 -16.37 14.86
N ASP A 3 -23.03 -15.45 15.57
CA ASP A 3 -22.64 -14.03 15.59
C ASP A 3 -21.21 -13.84 16.12
N MET A 4 -20.78 -14.72 17.04
CA MET A 4 -19.41 -14.77 17.54
C MET A 4 -18.38 -15.19 16.47
N GLU A 5 -18.73 -16.17 15.63
CA GLU A 5 -17.87 -16.57 14.50
C GLU A 5 -17.76 -15.44 13.47
N GLN A 6 -18.87 -14.76 13.15
CA GLN A 6 -18.87 -13.62 12.24
C GLN A 6 -18.01 -12.47 12.78
N PHE A 7 -18.15 -12.17 14.07
CA PHE A 7 -17.34 -11.14 14.74
C PHE A 7 -15.84 -11.44 14.65
N GLN A 8 -15.42 -12.68 14.90
CA GLN A 8 -14.02 -13.08 14.79
C GLN A 8 -13.48 -12.95 13.35
N ILE A 9 -14.30 -13.29 12.35
CA ILE A 9 -13.94 -13.13 10.93
C ILE A 9 -13.68 -11.64 10.63
N VAL A 10 -14.60 -10.75 10.99
CA VAL A 10 -14.46 -9.29 10.73
C VAL A 10 -13.22 -8.73 11.40
N VAL A 11 -12.95 -9.11 12.67
CA VAL A 11 -11.73 -8.69 13.37
C VAL A 11 -10.47 -9.16 12.63
N SER A 12 -10.44 -10.43 12.19
CA SER A 12 -9.30 -10.97 11.45
C SER A 12 -9.07 -10.25 10.12
N GLU A 13 -10.14 -9.86 9.44
CA GLU A 13 -10.09 -9.17 8.15
C GLU A 13 -9.57 -7.74 8.31
N ILE A 14 -10.02 -7.01 9.34
CA ILE A 14 -9.47 -5.69 9.70
C ILE A 14 -7.96 -5.78 9.94
N GLN A 15 -7.50 -6.76 10.71
CA GLN A 15 -6.05 -6.94 10.98
C GLN A 15 -5.26 -7.24 9.70
N SER A 16 -5.81 -8.07 8.80
CA SER A 16 -5.18 -8.37 7.51
C SER A 16 -5.06 -7.13 6.63
N ILE A 17 -6.13 -6.32 6.52
CA ILE A 17 -6.12 -5.10 5.71
C ILE A 17 -5.11 -4.10 6.26
N ARG A 18 -5.02 -3.92 7.59
CA ARG A 18 -4.01 -3.05 8.20
C ARG A 18 -2.58 -3.45 7.87
N GLN A 19 -2.29 -4.76 7.87
CA GLN A 19 -0.97 -5.27 7.47
C GLN A 19 -0.68 -4.97 6.00
N GLN A 20 -1.66 -5.14 5.12
CA GLN A 20 -1.53 -4.82 3.69
C GLN A 20 -1.30 -3.31 3.48
N MET A 21 -2.05 -2.45 4.19
CA MET A 21 -1.88 -1.01 4.14
C MET A 21 -0.50 -0.56 4.63
N ALA A 22 0.02 -1.17 5.69
CA ALA A 22 1.38 -0.89 6.18
C ALA A 22 2.44 -1.25 5.12
N GLY A 23 2.28 -2.39 4.46
CA GLY A 23 3.17 -2.81 3.36
C GLY A 23 3.13 -1.86 2.16
N LEU A 24 1.93 -1.45 1.72
CA LEU A 24 1.79 -0.49 0.61
C LEU A 24 2.37 0.88 0.96
N ASN A 25 2.17 1.36 2.18
CA ASN A 25 2.77 2.63 2.62
C ASN A 25 4.30 2.59 2.59
N ALA A 26 4.91 1.48 3.03
CA ALA A 26 6.36 1.31 2.95
C ALA A 26 6.84 1.34 1.49
N GLN A 27 6.19 0.60 0.59
CA GLN A 27 6.53 0.59 -0.83
C GLN A 27 6.38 1.97 -1.49
N ILE A 28 5.30 2.71 -1.19
CA ILE A 28 5.10 4.07 -1.68
C ILE A 28 6.23 5.00 -1.21
N LEU A 29 6.65 4.88 0.05
CA LEU A 29 7.71 5.70 0.62
C LEU A 29 9.07 5.39 -0.01
N GLU A 30 9.38 4.11 -0.23
CA GLU A 30 10.59 3.66 -0.94
C GLU A 30 10.63 4.17 -2.38
N LEU A 31 9.52 4.08 -3.12
CA LEU A 31 9.44 4.58 -4.49
C LEU A 31 9.57 6.10 -4.56
N LYS A 32 8.98 6.84 -3.62
CA LYS A 32 9.17 8.29 -3.51
C LYS A 32 10.63 8.65 -3.27
N ALA A 33 11.27 8.01 -2.28
CA ALA A 33 12.70 8.21 -2.02
C ALA A 33 13.57 7.87 -3.24
N THR A 34 13.23 6.81 -3.98
CA THR A 34 13.92 6.43 -5.21
C THR A 34 13.73 7.49 -6.31
N SER A 35 12.50 7.96 -6.52
CA SER A 35 12.20 9.02 -7.49
C SER A 35 12.96 10.32 -7.17
N ASP A 36 13.01 10.69 -5.89
CA ASP A 36 13.76 11.85 -5.42
C ASP A 36 15.26 11.67 -5.64
N ALA A 37 15.81 10.49 -5.38
CA ALA A 37 17.22 10.19 -5.62
C ALA A 37 17.58 10.28 -7.12
N VAL A 38 16.74 9.73 -8.00
CA VAL A 38 16.93 9.80 -9.46
C VAL A 38 16.88 11.25 -9.94
N SER A 39 15.91 12.02 -9.45
CA SER A 39 15.70 13.42 -9.85
C SER A 39 16.83 14.34 -9.40
N ASN A 40 17.44 14.05 -8.25
CA ASN A 40 18.50 14.87 -7.66
C ASN A 40 19.92 14.38 -8.01
N GLN A 41 20.07 13.23 -8.67
CA GLN A 41 21.39 12.75 -9.04
C GLN A 41 22.04 13.71 -10.05
N PRO A 42 23.30 14.11 -9.85
CA PRO A 42 24.01 14.96 -10.80
C PRO A 42 24.04 14.38 -12.22
N LYS A 43 23.88 15.24 -13.23
CA LYS A 43 23.70 14.82 -14.63
C LYS A 43 24.96 14.19 -15.23
N GLU A 44 26.12 14.53 -14.69
CA GLU A 44 27.43 14.05 -15.10
C GLU A 44 27.75 12.63 -14.62
N LEU A 45 27.03 12.12 -13.61
CA LEU A 45 27.25 10.77 -13.07
C LEU A 45 26.31 9.79 -13.73
N ALA A 46 26.79 8.64 -14.21
CA ALA A 46 25.91 7.62 -14.77
C ALA A 46 24.92 7.08 -13.71
N LEU A 47 23.65 6.89 -14.12
CA LEU A 47 22.62 6.22 -13.32
C LEU A 47 22.50 4.79 -13.80
N HIS A 48 22.43 3.83 -12.88
CA HIS A 48 22.21 2.43 -13.21
C HIS A 48 21.02 1.88 -12.46
N GLN A 49 20.24 1.04 -13.13
CA GLN A 49 19.17 0.26 -12.53
C GLN A 49 19.58 -1.22 -12.50
N GLN A 50 19.35 -1.87 -11.37
CA GLN A 50 19.52 -3.32 -11.25
C GLN A 50 18.27 -4.03 -11.74
N LEU A 51 18.44 -4.94 -12.72
CA LEU A 51 17.42 -5.87 -13.18
C LEU A 51 17.97 -7.30 -13.01
N GLY A 52 17.52 -7.97 -11.96
CA GLY A 52 18.05 -9.29 -11.57
C GLY A 52 19.55 -9.21 -11.25
N GLY A 53 20.36 -9.96 -11.99
CA GLY A 53 21.83 -9.98 -11.85
C GLY A 53 22.58 -8.97 -12.71
N VAL A 54 21.88 -8.09 -13.44
CA VAL A 54 22.47 -7.15 -14.40
C VAL A 54 22.24 -5.71 -13.94
N LEU A 55 23.26 -4.86 -14.13
CA LEU A 55 23.14 -3.40 -14.04
C LEU A 55 23.03 -2.82 -15.43
N ILE A 56 21.97 -2.04 -15.68
CA ILE A 56 21.72 -1.37 -16.95
C ILE A 56 21.81 0.13 -16.72
N GLU A 57 22.58 0.83 -17.55
CA GLU A 57 22.64 2.29 -17.52
C GLU A 57 21.29 2.88 -17.98
N VAL A 58 20.79 3.85 -17.20
CA VAL A 58 19.53 4.53 -17.48
C VAL A 58 19.82 5.70 -18.40
N ALA A 59 19.53 5.52 -19.69
CA ALA A 59 19.72 6.55 -20.71
C ALA A 59 18.73 7.73 -20.56
N ASP A 60 17.52 7.47 -20.06
CA ASP A 60 16.46 8.47 -19.89
C ASP A 60 15.94 8.48 -18.45
N ARG A 61 16.44 9.44 -17.66
CA ARG A 61 16.04 9.61 -16.25
C ARG A 61 14.64 10.18 -16.12
N GLU A 62 14.20 11.01 -17.06
CA GLU A 62 12.86 11.62 -17.03
C GLU A 62 11.80 10.55 -17.25
N ALA A 63 12.03 9.64 -18.20
CA ALA A 63 11.20 8.47 -18.40
C ALA A 63 11.15 7.58 -17.15
N LEU A 64 12.30 7.33 -16.49
CA LEU A 64 12.34 6.54 -15.25
C LEU A 64 11.52 7.21 -14.13
N VAL A 65 11.68 8.52 -13.90
CA VAL A 65 10.89 9.27 -12.91
C VAL A 65 9.40 9.21 -13.23
N LYS A 66 9.02 9.29 -14.50
CA LYS A 66 7.62 9.17 -14.91
C LYS A 66 7.04 7.80 -14.58
N VAL A 67 7.80 6.72 -14.81
CA VAL A 67 7.41 5.35 -14.42
C VAL A 67 7.25 5.24 -12.91
N LEU A 68 8.24 5.68 -12.13
CA LEU A 68 8.19 5.67 -10.67
C LEU A 68 6.96 6.41 -10.12
N ASN A 69 6.65 7.58 -10.67
CA ASN A 69 5.47 8.36 -10.28
C ASN A 69 4.15 7.67 -10.68
N SER A 70 4.12 6.97 -11.81
CA SER A 70 2.96 6.17 -12.22
C SER A 70 2.71 5.01 -11.24
N ASP A 71 3.77 4.35 -10.80
CA ASP A 71 3.69 3.25 -9.82
C ASP A 71 3.24 3.79 -8.45
N ILE A 72 3.79 4.91 -8.00
CA ILE A 72 3.37 5.61 -6.77
C ILE A 72 1.88 5.93 -6.81
N ASN A 73 1.38 6.47 -7.92
CA ASN A 73 -0.04 6.81 -8.07
C ASN A 73 -0.91 5.55 -8.01
N THR A 74 -0.53 4.50 -8.74
CA THR A 74 -1.26 3.23 -8.76
C THR A 74 -1.36 2.60 -7.37
N LEU A 75 -0.25 2.59 -6.62
CA LEU A 75 -0.22 2.07 -5.25
C LEU A 75 -1.01 2.95 -4.28
N SER A 76 -0.98 4.28 -4.47
CA SER A 76 -1.76 5.22 -3.65
C SER A 76 -3.26 5.04 -3.87
N GLU A 77 -3.70 4.81 -5.10
CA GLU A 77 -5.10 4.46 -5.39
C GLU A 77 -5.49 3.12 -4.75
N HIS A 78 -4.60 2.14 -4.75
CA HIS A 78 -4.87 0.87 -4.09
C HIS A 78 -4.98 1.01 -2.57
N LEU A 79 -4.10 1.81 -1.96
CA LEU A 79 -4.14 2.15 -0.55
C LEU A 79 -5.47 2.82 -0.19
N ALA A 80 -5.95 3.78 -0.99
CA ALA A 80 -7.22 4.45 -0.77
C ALA A 80 -8.41 3.47 -0.81
N ARG A 81 -8.39 2.49 -1.73
CA ARG A 81 -9.41 1.42 -1.77
C ARG A 81 -9.37 0.54 -0.52
N LEU A 82 -8.19 0.23 0.01
CA LEU A 82 -8.07 -0.54 1.25
C LEU A 82 -8.55 0.25 2.47
N GLN A 83 -8.28 1.56 2.52
CA GLN A 83 -8.78 2.44 3.58
C GLN A 83 -10.31 2.51 3.60
N ALA A 84 -10.93 2.62 2.42
CA ALA A 84 -12.39 2.58 2.31
C ALA A 84 -12.95 1.25 2.83
N ARG A 85 -12.36 0.13 2.41
CA ARG A 85 -12.77 -1.21 2.87
C ARG A 85 -12.53 -1.41 4.37
N GLU A 86 -11.46 -0.86 4.94
CA GLU A 86 -11.24 -0.88 6.39
C GLU A 86 -12.39 -0.15 7.11
N GLY A 87 -12.81 1.01 6.60
CA GLY A 87 -13.97 1.76 7.11
C GLY A 87 -15.24 0.91 7.13
N ASP A 88 -15.59 0.29 6.01
CA ASP A 88 -16.78 -0.56 5.90
C ASP A 88 -16.76 -1.75 6.90
N LEU A 89 -15.58 -2.32 7.14
CA LEU A 89 -15.41 -3.41 8.12
C LEU A 89 -15.49 -2.92 9.56
N ILE A 90 -15.00 -1.72 9.86
CA ILE A 90 -15.15 -1.11 11.19
C ILE A 90 -16.63 -0.85 11.49
N ASP A 91 -17.39 -0.35 10.51
CA ASP A 91 -18.83 -0.15 10.67
C ASP A 91 -19.54 -1.49 10.93
N SER A 92 -19.21 -2.52 10.14
CA SER A 92 -19.73 -3.88 10.33
C SER A 92 -19.38 -4.47 11.70
N TYR A 93 -18.16 -4.21 12.19
CA TYR A 93 -17.70 -4.62 13.51
C TYR A 93 -18.54 -3.97 14.63
N GLU A 94 -18.81 -2.66 14.54
CA GLU A 94 -19.60 -1.95 15.54
C GLU A 94 -21.07 -2.40 15.55
N GLU A 95 -21.64 -2.76 14.40
CA GLU A 95 -22.97 -3.35 14.32
C GLU A 95 -23.05 -4.72 14.99
N LEU A 96 -22.12 -5.62 14.66
CA LEU A 96 -22.06 -6.96 15.26
C LEU A 96 -21.84 -6.90 16.77
N LYS A 97 -21.02 -5.96 17.23
CA LYS A 97 -20.79 -5.73 18.66
C LYS A 97 -22.09 -5.38 19.38
N LYS A 98 -22.94 -4.51 18.84
CA LYS A 98 -24.25 -4.16 19.43
C LYS A 98 -25.18 -5.37 19.49
N VAL A 99 -25.20 -6.20 18.46
CA VAL A 99 -26.00 -7.44 18.45
C VAL A 99 -25.56 -8.37 19.58
N LEU A 100 -24.26 -8.55 19.76
CA LEU A 100 -23.71 -9.39 20.84
C LEU A 100 -23.97 -8.80 22.24
N GLU A 101 -23.88 -7.48 22.40
CA GLU A 101 -24.17 -6.80 23.68
C GLU A 101 -25.67 -6.79 24.02
N GLY A 102 -26.55 -6.75 23.03
CA GLY A 102 -28.02 -6.76 23.19
C GLY A 102 -28.65 -8.16 23.21
N SER A 103 -27.88 -9.22 22.95
CA SER A 103 -28.35 -10.61 22.97
C SER A 103 -28.26 -11.29 24.36
N ASN A 104 -28.09 -10.49 25.42
CA ASN A 104 -28.13 -10.93 26.82
C ASN A 104 -29.41 -10.50 27.54
#